data_AF-A0A397H0D9-F1
#
_entry.id   AF-A0A397H0D9-F1
#
_cell.length_a   1.000
_cell.length_b   1.000
_cell.length_c   1.000
_cell.angle_alpha   90.00
_cell.angle_beta   90.00
_cell.angle_gamma   90.00
#
_symmetry.space_group_name_H-M   'P 1'
#
loop_
_entity.id
_entity.type
_entity.pdbx_description
1 polymer ?
#
loop_
_entity_poly.entity_id
_entity_poly.type
_entity_poly.pdbx_seq_one_letter_code
_entity_poly.pdbx_strand_id
1 'polypeptide(L)'
;MTATQHALLLPEIRCSIIAWVWEGLDDLGNISDEKREREIHTRQYTLLCCGLVNRTWYHDAMPLLWKDLHPSFYWHNLPKHFRSITPDRRQFYANFVEKALLDAVKDENDENDEILQGLAFPKLRSLHLFVDYHDGYIPRIQAHRIEELDVVPRHHAYPIRMVDAEVMSAILEQIPVSFRTPARLPRIHQLIEDKVVFPDVRNLVFVDCAPVYRGAPQRLAARLPRLEKYDHRYLGEVRER
;
A
#
# COMPACT_ATOMS: atom_id res chain seq x y z
N MET A 1 19.07 33.87 21.05
CA MET A 1 18.93 32.96 19.90
C MET A 1 20.29 32.84 19.23
N THR A 2 20.84 31.64 19.09
CA THR A 2 22.18 31.43 18.49
C THR A 2 22.11 31.41 16.96
N ALA A 3 23.23 31.64 16.28
CA ALA A 3 23.31 31.52 14.82
C ALA A 3 22.85 30.14 14.33
N THR A 4 23.15 29.08 15.08
CA THR A 4 22.68 27.72 14.83
C THR A 4 21.17 27.58 14.96
N GLN A 5 20.57 28.16 16.01
CA GLN A 5 19.10 28.15 16.17
C GLN A 5 18.42 28.90 15.02
N HIS A 6 18.99 30.02 14.58
CA HIS A 6 18.47 30.78 13.44
C HIS A 6 18.57 29.97 12.13
N ALA A 7 19.69 29.28 11.90
CA ALA A 7 19.87 28.42 10.72
C ALA A 7 18.84 27.26 10.68
N LEU A 8 18.54 26.62 11.81
CA LEU A 8 17.56 25.52 11.89
C LEU A 8 16.09 25.97 11.72
N LEU A 9 15.83 27.27 11.75
CA LEU A 9 14.52 27.85 11.42
C LEU A 9 14.35 28.06 9.91
N LEU A 10 15.44 28.15 9.14
CA LEU A 10 15.39 28.33 7.69
C LEU A 10 14.78 27.08 7.02
N PRO A 11 13.71 27.22 6.22
CA PRO A 11 13.10 26.09 5.53
C PRO A 11 14.07 25.30 4.67
N GLU A 12 14.98 25.97 3.97
CA GLU A 12 15.93 25.36 3.03
C GLU A 12 16.88 24.40 3.75
N ILE A 13 17.40 24.83 4.91
CA ILE A 13 18.30 24.03 5.73
C ILE A 13 17.53 22.85 6.34
N ARG A 14 16.35 23.10 6.90
CA ARG A 14 15.53 22.06 7.54
C ARG A 14 15.06 21.00 6.55
N CYS A 15 14.52 21.41 5.41
CA CYS A 15 14.12 20.49 4.34
C CYS A 15 15.30 19.68 3.83
N SER A 16 16.50 20.28 3.71
CA SER A 16 17.70 19.54 3.31
C SER A 16 18.10 18.47 4.33
N ILE A 17 18.08 18.79 5.62
CA ILE A 17 18.36 17.81 6.69
C ILE A 17 17.35 16.66 6.63
N ILE A 18 16.06 16.98 6.52
CA ILE A 18 15.00 15.98 6.48
C ILE A 18 15.09 15.11 5.20
N ALA A 19 15.43 15.71 4.06
CA ALA A 19 15.67 14.99 2.82
C ALA A 19 16.89 14.05 2.94
N TRP A 20 17.97 14.48 3.59
CA TRP A 20 19.13 13.62 3.83
C TRP A 20 18.80 12.43 4.74
N VAL A 21 17.96 12.62 5.76
CA VAL A 21 17.44 11.51 6.57
C VAL A 21 16.63 10.53 5.73
N TRP A 22 15.85 11.05 4.77
CA TRP A 22 15.05 10.23 3.87
C TRP A 22 15.90 9.42 2.88
N GLU A 23 16.92 10.04 2.29
CA GLU A 23 17.76 9.46 1.23
C GLU A 23 18.92 8.60 1.79
N GLY A 24 19.43 8.92 2.98
CA GLY A 24 20.77 8.51 3.42
C GLY A 24 20.88 7.22 4.25
N LEU A 25 19.84 6.40 4.38
CA LEU A 25 19.84 5.22 5.27
C LEU A 25 19.68 3.86 4.56
N ASP A 26 19.60 3.83 3.24
CA ASP A 26 19.44 2.58 2.48
C ASP A 26 20.74 1.76 2.34
N ASP A 27 21.89 2.28 2.80
CA ASP A 27 23.23 1.69 2.55
C ASP A 27 23.79 0.83 3.70
N LEU A 28 22.98 0.50 4.73
CA LEU A 28 23.42 -0.35 5.85
C LEU A 28 23.19 -1.86 5.59
N GLY A 29 23.27 -2.29 4.33
CA GLY A 29 22.96 -3.65 3.86
C GLY A 29 23.87 -4.78 4.37
N ASN A 30 24.71 -4.57 5.39
CA ASN A 30 25.67 -5.57 5.87
C ASN A 30 25.90 -5.56 7.40
N ILE A 31 25.01 -4.98 8.20
CA ILE A 31 25.10 -5.09 9.66
C ILE A 31 24.34 -6.35 10.11
N SER A 32 25.07 -7.27 10.74
CA SER A 32 24.51 -8.53 11.27
C SER A 32 23.32 -8.31 12.20
N ASP A 33 22.38 -9.26 12.18
CA ASP A 33 21.08 -9.20 12.87
C ASP A 33 21.19 -8.86 14.37
N GLU A 34 22.25 -9.28 15.05
CA GLU A 34 22.48 -9.01 16.48
C GLU A 34 22.83 -7.55 16.82
N LYS A 35 23.38 -6.79 15.85
CA LYS A 35 23.65 -5.34 16.03
C LYS A 35 22.44 -4.48 15.69
N ARG A 36 21.54 -4.99 14.83
CA ARG A 36 20.30 -4.30 14.49
C ARG A 36 19.48 -4.08 15.75
N GLU A 37 19.14 -5.12 16.50
CA GLU A 37 18.25 -4.99 17.68
C GLU A 37 18.68 -3.99 18.75
N ARG A 38 19.98 -3.62 18.84
CA ARG A 38 20.48 -2.67 19.85
C ARG A 38 20.52 -1.20 19.40
N GLU A 39 20.48 -0.90 18.10
CA GLU A 39 20.69 0.46 17.56
C GLU A 39 19.85 0.76 16.30
N ILE A 40 18.58 0.34 16.20
CA ILE A 40 17.77 0.65 15.00
C ILE A 40 17.24 2.09 15.03
N HIS A 41 18.08 3.04 14.65
CA HIS A 41 17.61 4.31 14.08
C HIS A 41 17.08 4.04 12.66
N THR A 42 15.86 3.47 12.54
CA THR A 42 15.22 3.35 11.22
C THR A 42 15.01 4.75 10.63
N ARG A 43 14.98 4.85 9.30
CA ARG A 43 14.57 6.07 8.61
C ARG A 43 13.26 6.62 9.18
N GLN A 44 12.29 5.75 9.41
CA GLN A 44 10.99 6.08 9.99
C GLN A 44 11.12 6.64 11.41
N TYR A 45 11.96 6.03 12.26
CA TYR A 45 12.20 6.51 13.62
C TYR A 45 12.86 7.89 13.62
N THR A 46 13.88 8.10 12.79
CA THR A 46 14.55 9.40 12.69
C THR A 46 13.60 10.51 12.19
N LEU A 47 12.77 10.22 11.19
CA LEU A 47 11.74 11.16 10.71
C LEU A 47 10.66 11.44 11.76
N LEU A 48 10.28 10.44 12.54
CA LEU A 48 9.39 10.64 13.68
C LEU A 48 10.05 11.59 14.69
N CYS A 49 11.31 11.36 15.08
CA CYS A 49 12.05 12.25 15.96
C CYS A 49 12.13 13.68 15.41
N CYS A 50 12.41 13.85 14.10
CA CYS A 50 12.36 15.16 13.45
C CYS A 50 11.00 15.84 13.65
N GLY A 51 9.91 15.13 13.41
CA GLY A 51 8.56 15.68 13.56
C GLY A 51 8.17 16.04 14.99
N LEU A 52 8.85 15.52 16.00
CA LEU A 52 8.60 15.82 17.42
C LEU A 52 9.34 17.09 17.90
N VAL A 53 10.25 17.66 17.11
CA VAL A 53 11.06 18.83 17.50
C VAL A 53 10.18 20.07 17.71
N ASN A 54 9.40 20.45 16.69
CA ASN A 54 8.44 21.55 16.73
C ASN A 54 7.47 21.47 15.54
N ARG A 55 6.49 22.38 15.50
CA ARG A 55 5.45 22.42 14.45
C ARG A 55 6.03 22.51 13.03
N THR A 56 7.10 23.28 12.82
CA THR A 56 7.66 23.46 11.47
C THR A 56 8.37 22.19 10.99
N TRP A 57 9.11 21.53 11.89
CA TRP A 57 9.71 20.23 11.59
C TRP A 57 8.67 19.13 11.38
N TYR A 58 7.56 19.17 12.13
CA TYR A 58 6.43 18.27 11.91
C TYR A 58 5.87 18.37 10.48
N HIS A 59 5.63 19.60 10.00
CA HIS A 59 5.07 19.82 8.66
C HIS A 59 5.98 19.32 7.54
N ASP A 60 7.29 19.33 7.74
CA ASP A 60 8.25 18.89 6.72
C ASP A 60 8.55 17.39 6.82
N ALA A 61 8.59 16.82 8.03
CA ALA A 61 8.94 15.42 8.24
C ALA A 61 7.77 14.45 8.01
N MET A 62 6.55 14.81 8.42
CA MET A 62 5.40 13.90 8.32
C MET A 62 5.06 13.48 6.88
N PRO A 63 5.08 14.36 5.87
CA PRO A 63 4.83 13.95 4.50
C PRO A 63 5.80 12.85 4.04
N LEU A 64 7.08 12.93 4.42
CA LEU A 64 8.08 11.90 4.08
C LEU A 64 7.87 10.62 4.90
N LEU A 65 7.62 10.74 6.21
CA LEU A 65 7.36 9.58 7.07
C LEU A 65 6.22 8.70 6.55
N TRP A 66 5.16 9.33 6.03
CA TRP A 66 3.96 8.65 5.53
C TRP A 66 3.99 8.39 4.02
N LYS A 67 5.03 8.84 3.30
CA LYS A 67 5.12 8.74 1.84
C LYS A 67 5.18 7.29 1.37
N ASP A 68 5.99 6.49 2.03
CA ASP A 68 6.24 5.10 1.68
C ASP A 68 5.95 4.19 2.87
N LEU A 69 4.76 3.59 2.83
CA LEU A 69 4.31 2.58 3.79
C LEU A 69 4.50 1.17 3.23
N HIS A 70 5.37 0.99 2.23
CA HIS A 70 5.83 -0.32 1.83
C HIS A 70 6.91 -0.77 2.83
N PRO A 71 6.63 -1.74 3.71
CA PRO A 71 7.61 -2.16 4.70
C PRO A 71 8.65 -3.08 4.06
N SER A 72 9.83 -3.17 4.69
CA SER A 72 10.78 -4.26 4.42
C SER A 72 10.25 -5.64 4.83
N PHE A 73 9.12 -5.72 5.55
CA PHE A 73 8.54 -6.95 6.10
C PHE A 73 7.01 -6.97 5.94
N TYR A 74 6.46 -8.07 5.44
CA TYR A 74 5.04 -8.30 5.10
C TYR A 74 4.02 -8.16 6.27
N TRP A 75 4.45 -7.74 7.46
CA TRP A 75 3.62 -7.72 8.66
C TRP A 75 3.00 -6.32 8.90
N HIS A 76 3.47 -5.29 8.19
CA HIS A 76 2.98 -3.91 8.30
C HIS A 76 2.22 -3.51 7.05
N ASN A 77 0.90 -3.70 7.07
CA ASN A 77 0.02 -3.30 5.97
C ASN A 77 -0.64 -1.95 6.27
N LEU A 78 -1.26 -1.38 5.24
CA LEU A 78 -1.95 -0.10 5.29
C LEU A 78 -3.00 -0.04 6.44
N PRO A 79 -3.95 -0.99 6.59
CA PRO A 79 -4.88 -1.01 7.73
C PRO A 79 -4.20 -0.93 9.11
N LYS A 80 -3.10 -1.67 9.32
CA LYS A 80 -2.37 -1.69 10.60
C LYS A 80 -1.78 -0.33 10.95
N HIS A 81 -1.29 0.43 9.96
CA HIS A 81 -0.81 1.80 10.19
C HIS A 81 -1.94 2.75 10.62
N PHE A 82 -3.15 2.57 10.08
CA PHE A 82 -4.30 3.43 10.39
C PHE A 82 -5.08 3.01 11.64
N ARG A 83 -4.94 1.76 12.10
CA ARG A 83 -5.66 1.22 13.26
C ARG A 83 -5.47 2.05 14.53
N SER A 84 -4.24 2.51 14.79
CA SER A 84 -3.90 3.31 15.98
C SER A 84 -4.19 4.80 15.83
N ILE A 85 -4.62 5.24 14.64
CA ILE A 85 -4.96 6.64 14.36
C ILE A 85 -6.46 6.84 14.58
N THR A 86 -6.81 7.92 15.29
CA THR A 86 -8.20 8.32 15.48
C THR A 86 -8.88 8.56 14.12
N PRO A 87 -10.15 8.10 13.91
CA PRO A 87 -10.79 8.12 12.60
C PRO A 87 -10.75 9.49 11.88
N ASP A 88 -10.94 10.57 12.63
CA ASP A 88 -10.91 11.97 12.19
C ASP A 88 -9.55 12.43 11.62
N ARG A 89 -8.46 11.74 11.98
CA ARG A 89 -7.10 12.07 11.52
C ARG A 89 -6.58 11.18 10.41
N ARG A 90 -7.25 10.06 10.11
CA ARG A 90 -6.77 9.10 9.10
C ARG A 90 -6.61 9.74 7.73
N GLN A 91 -7.59 10.52 7.28
CA GLN A 91 -7.52 11.16 5.97
C GLN A 91 -6.33 12.13 5.84
N PHE A 92 -5.95 12.82 6.92
CA PHE A 92 -4.78 13.71 6.92
C PHE A 92 -3.51 12.96 6.53
N TYR A 93 -3.27 11.77 7.11
CA TYR A 93 -2.10 10.96 6.80
C TYR A 93 -2.22 10.23 5.46
N ALA A 94 -3.43 9.76 5.11
CA ALA A 94 -3.71 9.13 3.81
C ALA A 94 -3.36 10.04 2.61
N ASN A 95 -3.44 11.37 2.78
CA ASN A 95 -3.07 12.34 1.76
C ASN A 95 -1.58 12.37 1.40
N PHE A 96 -0.70 11.76 2.22
CA PHE A 96 0.73 11.70 1.99
C PHE A 96 1.20 10.39 1.35
N VAL A 97 0.40 9.32 1.44
CA VAL A 97 0.80 7.99 1.00
C VAL A 97 0.93 7.93 -0.52
N GLU A 98 2.13 7.57 -0.99
CA GLU A 98 2.46 7.36 -2.41
C GLU A 98 2.70 5.89 -2.73
N LYS A 99 3.19 5.11 -1.76
CA LYS A 99 3.42 3.68 -1.87
C LYS A 99 2.91 2.95 -0.62
N ALA A 100 2.32 1.78 -0.80
CA ALA A 100 1.78 1.00 0.31
C ALA A 100 1.79 -0.51 0.05
N LEU A 101 1.76 -1.27 1.15
CA LEU A 101 1.37 -2.68 1.17
C LEU A 101 -0.09 -2.79 1.66
N LEU A 102 -0.90 -3.56 0.94
CA LEU A 102 -2.27 -3.90 1.31
C LEU A 102 -2.39 -5.42 1.34
N ASP A 103 -2.98 -5.93 2.42
CA ASP A 103 -3.34 -7.35 2.48
C ASP A 103 -4.75 -7.50 1.91
N ALA A 104 -4.94 -8.51 1.07
CA ALA A 104 -6.27 -9.04 0.82
C ALA A 104 -6.89 -9.51 2.15
N VAL A 105 -8.20 -9.61 2.18
CA VAL A 105 -8.97 -10.06 3.34
C VAL A 105 -9.98 -11.11 2.91
N LYS A 106 -10.63 -11.74 3.88
CA LYS A 106 -11.61 -12.81 3.62
C LYS A 106 -12.84 -12.31 2.88
N ASP A 107 -13.40 -11.20 3.34
CA ASP A 107 -14.62 -10.61 2.80
C ASP A 107 -14.76 -9.12 3.20
N GLU A 108 -15.85 -8.50 2.74
CA GLU A 108 -16.14 -7.08 2.94
C GLU A 108 -16.45 -6.64 4.38
N ASN A 109 -16.61 -7.59 5.30
CA ASN A 109 -16.85 -7.34 6.73
C ASN A 109 -15.57 -7.48 7.57
N ASP A 110 -14.42 -7.70 6.95
CA ASP A 110 -13.15 -7.76 7.66
C ASP A 110 -12.81 -6.39 8.29
N GLU A 111 -12.31 -6.41 9.53
CA GLU A 111 -11.94 -5.17 10.25
C GLU A 111 -10.93 -4.31 9.48
N ASN A 112 -10.06 -4.94 8.68
CA ASN A 112 -9.08 -4.22 7.87
C ASN A 112 -9.74 -3.45 6.72
N ASP A 113 -10.86 -3.94 6.18
CA ASP A 113 -11.66 -3.22 5.20
C ASP A 113 -12.36 -2.02 5.86
N GLU A 114 -12.97 -2.23 7.03
CA GLU A 114 -13.67 -1.17 7.78
C GLU A 114 -12.72 0.01 8.12
N ILE A 115 -11.47 -0.28 8.50
CA ILE A 115 -10.47 0.76 8.81
C ILE A 115 -10.22 1.71 7.63
N LEU A 116 -10.26 1.18 6.41
CA LEU A 116 -9.99 1.92 5.18
C LEU A 116 -11.24 2.53 4.55
N GLN A 117 -12.43 2.12 5.01
CA GLN A 117 -13.69 2.58 4.49
C GLN A 117 -13.80 4.11 4.57
N GLY A 118 -14.06 4.73 3.42
CA GLY A 118 -14.20 6.18 3.29
C GLY A 118 -12.88 6.96 3.17
N LEU A 119 -11.72 6.30 3.29
CA LEU A 119 -10.43 6.95 3.07
C LEU A 119 -10.10 7.10 1.58
N ALA A 120 -9.63 8.28 1.22
CA ALA A 120 -9.08 8.57 -0.09
C ALA A 120 -7.55 8.61 -0.05
N PHE A 121 -6.93 8.00 -1.06
CA PHE A 121 -5.48 7.97 -1.24
C PHE A 121 -5.10 8.70 -2.53
N PRO A 122 -5.16 10.05 -2.54
CA PRO A 122 -5.05 10.85 -3.76
C PRO A 122 -3.64 10.88 -4.38
N LYS A 123 -2.63 10.39 -3.66
CA LYS A 123 -1.24 10.31 -4.10
C LYS A 123 -0.72 8.89 -4.28
N LEU A 124 -1.50 7.87 -3.93
CA LEU A 124 -1.07 6.48 -3.99
C LEU A 124 -0.92 6.06 -5.46
N ARG A 125 0.32 5.73 -5.85
CA ARG A 125 0.73 5.37 -7.21
C ARG A 125 1.21 3.93 -7.33
N SER A 126 1.78 3.38 -6.25
CA SER A 126 2.33 2.03 -6.21
C SER A 126 1.72 1.24 -5.08
N LEU A 127 1.17 0.07 -5.38
CA LEU A 127 0.51 -0.79 -4.41
C LEU A 127 1.05 -2.22 -4.51
N HIS A 128 1.49 -2.76 -3.38
CA HIS A 128 1.73 -4.20 -3.24
C HIS A 128 0.52 -4.83 -2.60
N LEU A 129 -0.16 -5.72 -3.32
CA LEU A 129 -1.30 -6.48 -2.83
C LEU A 129 -0.82 -7.87 -2.40
N PHE A 130 -0.75 -8.11 -1.10
CA PHE A 130 -0.44 -9.41 -0.53
C PHE A 130 -1.69 -10.29 -0.47
N VAL A 131 -1.62 -11.53 -0.96
CA VAL A 131 -2.76 -12.45 -1.00
C VAL A 131 -2.46 -13.71 -0.19
N ASP A 132 -3.26 -13.99 0.83
CA ASP A 132 -3.15 -15.19 1.67
C ASP A 132 -4.17 -16.27 1.25
N TYR A 133 -4.06 -17.48 1.80
CA TYR A 133 -4.82 -18.67 1.40
C TYR A 133 -6.33 -18.57 1.49
N HIS A 134 -6.86 -17.62 2.26
CA HIS A 134 -8.29 -17.45 2.50
C HIS A 134 -8.78 -16.04 2.18
N ASP A 135 -7.89 -15.22 1.62
CA ASP A 135 -8.10 -13.79 1.50
C ASP A 135 -8.44 -13.46 0.05
N GLY A 136 -9.68 -13.79 -0.33
CA GLY A 136 -10.20 -13.65 -1.68
C GLY A 136 -10.79 -12.27 -2.01
N TYR A 137 -10.63 -11.27 -1.14
CA TYR A 137 -11.24 -9.96 -1.29
C TYR A 137 -10.22 -8.82 -1.15
N ILE A 138 -10.24 -7.85 -2.07
CA ILE A 138 -9.40 -6.65 -1.99
C ILE A 138 -10.14 -5.59 -1.16
N PRO A 139 -9.56 -5.08 -0.06
CA PRO A 139 -10.19 -4.03 0.73
C PRO A 139 -10.61 -2.79 -0.08
N ARG A 140 -11.73 -2.19 0.32
CA ARG A 140 -12.31 -0.97 -0.28
C ARG A 140 -11.40 0.23 -0.04
N ILE A 141 -10.65 0.60 -1.07
CA ILE A 141 -9.80 1.80 -1.06
C ILE A 141 -10.15 2.73 -2.21
N GLN A 142 -10.12 4.05 -1.96
CA GLN A 142 -10.26 5.04 -3.03
C GLN A 142 -8.88 5.50 -3.52
N ALA A 143 -8.28 4.71 -4.41
CA ALA A 143 -6.94 4.93 -4.94
C ALA A 143 -6.93 4.93 -6.48
N HIS A 144 -7.45 6.02 -7.07
CA HIS A 144 -7.69 6.12 -8.51
C HIS A 144 -6.41 6.27 -9.35
N ARG A 145 -5.28 6.64 -8.73
CA ARG A 145 -4.03 6.98 -9.42
C ARG A 145 -2.96 5.89 -9.33
N ILE A 146 -3.35 4.66 -8.97
CA ILE A 146 -2.41 3.55 -8.95
C ILE A 146 -2.00 3.23 -10.38
N GLU A 147 -0.70 3.31 -10.63
CA GLU A 147 -0.03 3.05 -11.90
C GLU A 147 0.74 1.72 -11.84
N GLU A 148 1.21 1.35 -10.65
CA GLU A 148 2.00 0.14 -10.37
C GLU A 148 1.24 -0.75 -9.38
N LEU A 149 0.96 -1.99 -9.77
CA LEU A 149 0.32 -2.99 -8.94
C LEU A 149 1.15 -4.28 -8.93
N ASP A 150 1.71 -4.59 -7.77
CA ASP A 150 2.45 -5.82 -7.53
C ASP A 150 1.56 -6.78 -6.74
N VAL A 151 1.16 -7.89 -7.33
CA VAL A 151 0.37 -8.91 -6.64
C VAL A 151 1.31 -9.99 -6.11
N VAL A 152 1.29 -10.17 -4.80
CA VAL A 152 2.21 -11.05 -4.05
C VAL A 152 1.39 -12.17 -3.42
N PRO A 153 1.10 -13.26 -4.14
CA PRO A 153 0.45 -14.41 -3.56
C PRO A 153 1.38 -15.13 -2.60
N ARG A 154 0.86 -15.58 -1.46
CA ARG A 154 1.66 -16.31 -0.47
C ARG A 154 1.99 -17.71 -0.99
N HIS A 155 3.28 -18.01 -1.11
CA HIS A 155 3.77 -19.32 -1.57
C HIS A 155 4.82 -19.96 -0.60
N HIS A 156 5.22 -19.27 0.48
CA HIS A 156 6.36 -19.68 1.32
C HIS A 156 6.11 -19.69 2.85
N ALA A 157 4.89 -19.90 3.36
CA ALA A 157 4.72 -20.11 4.81
C ALA A 157 4.80 -21.60 5.15
N TYR A 158 5.56 -22.01 6.18
CA TYR A 158 5.59 -23.40 6.66
C TYR A 158 4.36 -23.72 7.52
N PRO A 159 3.67 -24.86 7.30
CA PRO A 159 3.86 -25.82 6.21
C PRO A 159 3.51 -25.20 4.87
N ILE A 160 4.28 -25.47 3.81
CA ILE A 160 4.12 -24.84 2.48
C ILE A 160 2.65 -24.96 2.06
N ARG A 161 1.97 -23.83 2.13
CA ARG A 161 0.64 -23.62 1.61
C ARG A 161 0.81 -22.66 0.44
N MET A 162 -0.01 -22.84 -0.57
CA MET A 162 -0.07 -21.94 -1.72
C MET A 162 -1.49 -21.39 -1.78
N VAL A 163 -1.63 -20.13 -2.20
CA VAL A 163 -2.95 -19.61 -2.59
C VAL A 163 -3.53 -20.54 -3.65
N ASP A 164 -4.79 -20.93 -3.50
CA ASP A 164 -5.44 -21.80 -4.47
C ASP A 164 -5.95 -21.02 -5.70
N ALA A 165 -6.36 -21.75 -6.74
CA ALA A 165 -6.81 -21.15 -7.98
C ALA A 165 -8.12 -20.37 -7.81
N GLU A 166 -8.95 -20.74 -6.83
CA GLU A 166 -10.24 -20.09 -6.57
C GLU A 166 -10.02 -18.71 -5.97
N VAL A 167 -9.23 -18.63 -4.89
CA VAL A 167 -8.86 -17.37 -4.22
C VAL A 167 -8.12 -16.45 -5.17
N MET A 168 -7.12 -16.97 -5.88
CA MET A 168 -6.35 -16.14 -6.81
C MET A 168 -7.24 -15.62 -7.95
N SER A 169 -8.11 -16.46 -8.51
CA SER A 169 -9.03 -16.03 -9.58
C SER A 169 -10.04 -15.00 -9.05
N ALA A 170 -10.55 -15.15 -7.83
CA ALA A 170 -11.42 -14.15 -7.20
C ALA A 170 -10.74 -12.78 -7.07
N ILE A 171 -9.45 -12.75 -6.69
CA ILE A 171 -8.65 -11.51 -6.66
C ILE A 171 -8.47 -10.94 -8.06
N LEU A 172 -8.14 -11.76 -9.06
CA LEU A 172 -7.99 -11.28 -10.44
C LEU A 172 -9.30 -10.70 -10.97
N GLU A 173 -10.44 -11.32 -10.70
CA GLU A 173 -11.73 -10.82 -11.16
C GLU A 173 -12.08 -9.45 -10.56
N GLN A 174 -11.51 -9.12 -9.39
CA GLN A 174 -11.61 -7.79 -8.80
C GLN A 174 -10.69 -6.75 -9.43
N ILE A 175 -9.83 -7.05 -10.41
CA ILE A 175 -8.93 -6.07 -11.04
C ILE A 175 -9.36 -5.80 -12.50
N PRO A 176 -9.73 -4.56 -12.88
CA PRO A 176 -9.88 -3.37 -12.04
C PRO A 176 -11.23 -3.37 -11.30
N VAL A 177 -11.26 -3.00 -10.02
CA VAL A 177 -12.45 -3.22 -9.15
C VAL A 177 -13.54 -2.25 -9.56
N SER A 178 -14.81 -2.64 -9.57
CA SER A 178 -15.91 -1.68 -9.46
C SER A 178 -16.66 -1.98 -8.17
N PHE A 179 -16.43 -1.20 -7.11
CA PHE A 179 -17.22 -1.37 -5.88
C PHE A 179 -18.57 -0.69 -6.08
N ARG A 180 -19.65 -1.48 -6.08
CA ARG A 180 -21.02 -0.94 -5.99
C ARG A 180 -21.29 -0.49 -4.55
N THR A 181 -21.59 0.78 -4.37
CA THR A 181 -22.10 1.28 -3.08
C THR A 181 -23.50 0.71 -2.85
N PRO A 182 -23.79 0.01 -1.73
CA PRO A 182 -25.14 -0.48 -1.47
C PRO A 182 -26.12 0.69 -1.29
N ALA A 183 -27.25 0.61 -1.98
CA ALA A 183 -28.22 1.68 -2.25
C ALA A 183 -29.05 2.20 -1.04
N ARG A 184 -28.47 2.30 0.17
CA ARG A 184 -29.19 2.68 1.40
C ARG A 184 -28.94 4.10 1.92
N LEU A 185 -28.24 4.98 1.20
CA LEU A 185 -28.02 6.37 1.63
C LEU A 185 -28.79 7.40 0.76
N PRO A 186 -29.43 8.42 1.35
CA PRO A 186 -30.32 9.33 0.63
C PRO A 186 -29.56 10.31 -0.29
N ARG A 187 -29.81 10.17 -1.59
CA ARG A 187 -29.94 11.15 -2.71
C ARG A 187 -29.02 12.37 -2.88
N ILE A 188 -28.03 12.65 -2.02
CA ILE A 188 -27.06 13.76 -2.25
C ILE A 188 -25.67 13.24 -2.67
N HIS A 189 -25.40 11.94 -2.54
CA HIS A 189 -24.13 11.32 -2.94
C HIS A 189 -24.18 10.49 -4.23
N GLN A 190 -25.21 10.70 -5.05
CA GLN A 190 -25.48 9.96 -6.29
C GLN A 190 -24.45 10.18 -7.42
N LEU A 191 -23.39 10.96 -7.16
CA LEU A 191 -22.28 11.22 -8.10
C LEU A 191 -21.07 10.29 -7.89
N ILE A 192 -21.15 9.31 -6.99
CA ILE A 192 -20.06 8.35 -6.72
C ILE A 192 -20.53 6.92 -7.06
N GLU A 193 -21.19 6.73 -8.21
CA GLU A 193 -21.90 5.48 -8.49
C GLU A 193 -21.09 4.36 -9.16
N ASP A 194 -19.94 4.60 -9.80
CA ASP A 194 -19.08 3.50 -10.29
C ASP A 194 -17.61 3.93 -10.23
N LYS A 195 -16.96 3.67 -9.10
CA LYS A 195 -15.52 3.92 -8.96
C LYS A 195 -14.78 2.65 -9.33
N VAL A 196 -14.30 2.63 -10.58
CA VAL A 196 -13.23 1.72 -10.99
C VAL A 196 -12.03 1.99 -10.07
N VAL A 197 -11.64 1.02 -9.25
CA VAL A 197 -10.43 1.05 -8.42
C VAL A 197 -9.33 0.42 -9.26
N PHE A 198 -8.29 1.22 -9.52
CA PHE A 198 -7.19 0.94 -10.45
C PHE A 198 -7.48 1.18 -11.96
N PRO A 199 -8.15 2.28 -12.37
CA PRO A 199 -8.37 2.56 -13.78
C PRO A 199 -7.06 2.89 -14.54
N ASP A 200 -6.03 3.28 -13.78
CA ASP A 200 -4.79 3.84 -14.28
C ASP A 200 -3.60 2.87 -14.22
N VAL A 201 -3.82 1.58 -13.93
CA VAL A 201 -2.73 0.59 -13.85
C VAL A 201 -2.05 0.45 -15.21
N ARG A 202 -0.74 0.69 -15.20
CA ARG A 202 0.16 0.57 -16.34
C ARG A 202 1.10 -0.61 -16.19
N ASN A 203 1.53 -0.88 -14.96
CA ASN A 203 2.46 -1.96 -14.65
C ASN A 203 1.76 -2.93 -13.68
N LEU A 204 1.58 -4.17 -14.11
CA LEU A 204 1.06 -5.25 -13.28
C LEU A 204 2.05 -6.42 -13.27
N VAL A 205 2.52 -6.77 -12.09
CA VAL A 205 3.51 -7.83 -11.86
C VAL A 205 2.98 -8.82 -10.83
N PHE A 206 3.18 -10.11 -11.08
CA PHE A 206 3.00 -11.15 -10.07
C PHE A 206 4.36 -11.53 -9.50
N VAL A 207 4.55 -11.34 -8.21
CA VAL A 207 5.88 -11.48 -7.57
C VAL A 207 6.20 -12.93 -7.21
N ASP A 208 5.18 -13.77 -7.03
CA ASP A 208 5.32 -15.16 -6.58
C ASP A 208 4.36 -16.09 -7.33
N CYS A 209 4.60 -17.40 -7.20
CA CYS A 209 3.86 -18.45 -7.88
C CYS A 209 2.43 -18.59 -7.35
N ALA A 210 1.45 -18.56 -8.25
CA ALA A 210 0.07 -18.89 -7.92
C ALA A 210 -0.64 -19.67 -9.04
N PRO A 211 -1.45 -20.68 -8.71
CA PRO A 211 -2.34 -21.30 -9.66
C PRO A 211 -3.51 -20.34 -10.00
N VAL A 212 -3.95 -20.34 -11.25
CA VAL A 212 -5.12 -19.59 -11.72
C VAL A 212 -5.91 -20.40 -12.73
N TYR A 213 -7.20 -20.13 -12.90
CA TYR A 213 -7.95 -20.79 -13.97
C TYR A 213 -7.47 -20.35 -15.35
N ARG A 214 -7.49 -21.30 -16.29
CA ARG A 214 -7.15 -21.05 -17.69
C ARG A 214 -7.90 -19.83 -18.24
N GLY A 215 -7.17 -18.95 -18.92
CA GLY A 215 -7.74 -17.74 -19.52
C GLY A 215 -7.85 -16.55 -18.56
N ALA A 216 -7.68 -16.74 -17.24
CA ALA A 216 -7.79 -15.65 -16.27
C ALA A 216 -6.77 -14.52 -16.51
N PRO A 217 -5.48 -14.80 -16.80
CA PRO A 217 -4.51 -13.76 -17.13
C PRO A 217 -4.93 -12.90 -18.34
N GLN A 218 -5.46 -13.53 -19.38
CA GLN A 218 -5.88 -12.84 -20.61
C GLN A 218 -7.14 -12.00 -20.39
N ARG A 219 -8.12 -12.52 -19.63
CA ARG A 219 -9.32 -11.75 -19.24
C ARG A 219 -8.95 -10.53 -18.39
N LEU A 220 -7.99 -10.69 -17.47
CA LEU A 220 -7.48 -9.60 -16.67
C LEU A 220 -6.86 -8.51 -17.54
N ALA A 221 -5.92 -8.88 -18.42
CA ALA A 221 -5.27 -7.93 -19.32
C ALA A 221 -6.28 -7.19 -20.21
N ALA A 222 -7.30 -7.88 -20.72
CA ALA A 222 -8.34 -7.27 -21.54
C ALA A 222 -9.20 -6.22 -20.81
N ARG A 223 -9.26 -6.26 -19.48
CA ARG A 223 -10.00 -5.29 -18.64
C ARG A 223 -9.15 -4.09 -18.20
N LEU A 224 -7.84 -4.08 -18.49
CA LEU A 224 -6.92 -3.02 -18.09
C LEU A 224 -6.51 -2.17 -19.32
N PRO A 225 -7.25 -1.09 -19.63
CA PRO A 225 -7.09 -0.35 -20.89
C PRO A 225 -5.77 0.43 -21.01
N ARG A 226 -5.06 0.63 -19.90
CA ARG A 226 -3.80 1.39 -19.84
C ARG A 226 -2.58 0.52 -19.55
N LEU A 227 -2.73 -0.79 -19.60
CA LEU A 227 -1.65 -1.73 -19.29
C LEU A 227 -0.51 -1.61 -20.32
N GLU A 228 0.66 -1.20 -19.86
CA GLU A 228 1.88 -1.06 -20.64
C GLU A 228 2.83 -2.25 -20.39
N LYS A 229 2.91 -2.72 -19.14
CA LYS A 229 3.73 -3.87 -18.73
C LYS A 229 2.88 -4.88 -17.97
N TYR A 230 2.95 -6.13 -18.39
CA TYR A 230 2.21 -7.24 -17.79
C TYR A 230 3.09 -8.47 -17.61
N ASP A 231 3.52 -8.72 -16.38
CA ASP A 231 4.38 -9.85 -16.05
C ASP A 231 3.62 -10.90 -15.24
N HIS A 232 3.13 -11.93 -15.95
CA HIS A 232 2.34 -13.04 -15.40
C HIS A 232 3.07 -14.38 -15.45
N ARG A 233 4.41 -14.38 -15.59
CA ARG A 233 5.22 -15.61 -15.72
C ARG A 233 5.12 -16.55 -14.51
N TYR A 234 4.72 -16.02 -13.36
CA TYR A 234 4.53 -16.77 -12.12
C TYR A 234 3.09 -17.30 -11.93
N LEU A 235 2.20 -17.07 -12.89
CA LEU A 235 0.84 -17.63 -12.86
C LEU A 235 0.79 -18.97 -13.60
N GLY A 236 0.47 -20.05 -12.87
CA GLY A 236 0.29 -21.39 -13.42
C GLY A 236 -1.17 -21.68 -13.76
N GLU A 237 -1.50 -21.91 -15.02
CA GLU A 237 -2.88 -22.21 -15.41
C GLU A 237 -3.29 -23.64 -15.03
N VAL A 238 -4.45 -23.78 -14.40
CA VAL A 238 -5.11 -25.05 -14.08
C VAL A 238 -6.49 -25.15 -14.74
N ARG A 239 -7.01 -26.37 -14.87
CA ARG A 239 -8.39 -26.59 -15.32
C ARG A 239 -9.36 -26.30 -14.19
N GLU A 240 -10.48 -25.66 -14.52
CA GLU A 240 -11.64 -25.56 -13.66
C GLU A 240 -12.17 -26.98 -13.39
N ARG A 241 -12.47 -27.30 -12.12
CA ARG A 241 -12.91 -28.63 -11.68
C ARG A 241 -14.42 -28.76 -11.74
#